data_AF-A0A8S2JHX2-F1
#
_entry.id   AF-A0A8S2JHX2-F1
#
_cell.length_a   1.000
_cell.length_b   1.000
_cell.length_c   1.000
_cell.angle_alpha   90.00
_cell.angle_beta   90.00
_cell.angle_gamma   90.00
#
_symmetry.space_group_name_H-M   'P 1'
#
loop_
_entity.id
_entity.type
_entity.pdbx_description
1 polymer ?
#
loop_
_entity_poly.entity_id
_entity_poly.type
_entity_poly.pdbx_seq_one_letter_code
_entity_poly.pdbx_strand_id
1 'polypeptide(L)'
;MLNEAVQIQVWLSTPPHQINGNSTARIQWKSAQYNDCFILTPKELSFDNDNFYERQTLTIARVKDGPQTNLVPIFNGGGFDAVPPQIYPIIIA
;
A
#
# COMPACT_ATOMS: atom_id res chain seq x y z
N MET A 1 2.56 -18.62 -3.48
CA MET A 1 3.64 -19.61 -3.61
C MET A 1 4.93 -18.90 -4.04
N LEU A 2 6.09 -19.55 -3.98
CA LEU A 2 7.37 -18.97 -4.42
C LEU A 2 7.29 -18.60 -5.91
N ASN A 3 7.81 -17.42 -6.28
CA ASN A 3 7.81 -16.87 -7.64
C ASN A 3 6.41 -16.59 -8.23
N GLU A 4 5.37 -16.53 -7.39
CA GLU A 4 4.07 -16.04 -7.81
C GLU A 4 3.93 -14.55 -7.55
N ALA A 5 3.28 -13.88 -8.50
CA ALA A 5 2.86 -12.50 -8.39
C ALA A 5 1.33 -12.42 -8.32
N VAL A 6 0.82 -11.66 -7.37
CA VAL A 6 -0.59 -11.29 -7.30
C VAL A 6 -0.74 -9.80 -7.56
N GLN A 7 -1.83 -9.42 -8.21
CA GLN A 7 -2.21 -8.03 -8.41
C GLN A 7 -3.42 -7.70 -7.56
N ILE A 8 -3.36 -6.56 -6.88
CA ILE A 8 -4.49 -5.97 -6.18
C ILE A 8 -4.76 -4.56 -6.71
N GLN A 9 -5.98 -4.08 -6.50
CA GLN A 9 -6.38 -2.72 -6.83
C GLN A 9 -6.53 -1.92 -5.53
N VAL A 10 -5.95 -0.72 -5.52
CA VAL A 10 -5.98 0.20 -4.38
C VAL A 10 -6.52 1.54 -4.87
N TRP A 11 -7.42 2.13 -4.10
CA TRP A 11 -7.99 3.45 -4.32
C TRP A 11 -8.43 4.05 -2.98
N LEU A 12 -8.69 5.35 -2.96
CA LEU A 12 -9.24 6.05 -1.80
C LEU A 12 -10.74 6.29 -1.98
N SER A 13 -11.51 6.19 -0.90
CA SER A 13 -12.94 6.51 -0.91
C SER A 13 -13.23 8.01 -0.84
N THR A 14 -12.24 8.82 -0.46
CA THR A 14 -12.35 10.26 -0.28
C THR A 14 -11.06 10.94 -0.75
N PRO A 15 -11.13 12.18 -1.24
CA PRO A 15 -9.93 12.92 -1.65
C PRO A 15 -9.02 13.20 -0.44
N PRO A 16 -7.69 13.23 -0.63
CA PRO A 16 -6.76 13.72 0.38
C PRO A 16 -7.02 15.18 0.78
N HIS A 17 -6.87 15.50 2.06
CA HIS A 17 -6.92 16.88 2.52
C HIS A 17 -5.66 17.65 2.11
N GLN A 18 -5.83 18.93 1.77
CA GLN A 18 -4.69 19.83 1.57
C GLN A 18 -4.11 20.27 2.93
N ILE A 19 -2.87 19.88 3.21
CA ILE A 19 -2.14 20.24 4.44
C ILE A 19 -0.83 20.90 4.03
N ASN A 20 -0.58 22.14 4.48
CA ASN A 20 0.62 22.92 4.14
C ASN A 20 0.89 23.01 2.62
N GLY A 21 -0.16 23.10 1.81
CA GLY A 21 -0.05 23.18 0.34
C GLY A 21 0.16 21.84 -0.37
N ASN A 22 0.19 20.72 0.35
CA ASN A 22 0.28 19.37 -0.22
C ASN A 22 -1.06 18.64 -0.08
N SER A 23 -1.63 18.22 -1.20
CA SER A 23 -2.87 17.42 -1.29
C SER A 23 -2.61 15.99 -1.76
N THR A 24 -1.39 15.48 -1.56
CA THR A 24 -1.00 14.13 -1.94
C THR A 24 -1.00 13.20 -0.74
N ALA A 25 -1.67 12.06 -0.87
CA ALA A 25 -1.52 10.91 -0.01
C ALA A 25 -0.65 9.85 -0.69
N ARG A 26 0.33 9.31 0.03
CA ARG A 26 1.22 8.25 -0.45
C ARG A 26 1.03 6.99 0.38
N ILE A 27 0.92 5.85 -0.28
CA ILE A 27 0.75 4.54 0.36
C ILE A 27 1.91 3.64 -0.03
N GLN A 28 2.57 3.11 0.99
CA GLN A 28 3.59 2.04 0.88
C GLN A 28 3.14 0.85 1.71
N TRP A 29 3.81 -0.30 1.58
CA TRP A 29 3.54 -1.46 2.43
C TRP A 29 4.84 -2.00 3.02
N LYS A 30 4.76 -2.48 4.27
CA LYS A 30 5.87 -3.15 4.95
C LYS A 30 5.40 -4.41 5.66
N SER A 31 6.31 -5.36 5.83
CA SER A 31 6.16 -6.47 6.76
C SER A 31 6.98 -6.20 8.02
N ALA A 32 6.44 -6.51 9.20
CA ALA A 32 7.24 -6.37 10.43
C ALA A 32 8.38 -7.40 10.50
N GLN A 33 8.21 -8.56 9.84
CA GLN A 33 9.06 -9.73 10.03
C GLN A 33 9.74 -10.23 8.75
N TYR A 34 9.25 -9.83 7.57
CA TYR A 34 9.60 -10.45 6.28
C TYR A 34 9.71 -9.44 5.13
N ASN A 35 10.48 -8.36 5.32
CA ASN A 35 10.60 -7.29 4.33
C ASN A 35 11.33 -7.68 3.04
N ASP A 36 12.10 -8.76 3.06
CA ASP A 36 12.87 -9.26 1.91
C ASP A 36 12.23 -10.47 1.22
N CYS A 37 11.05 -10.90 1.68
CA CYS A 37 10.28 -11.98 1.07
C CYS A 37 9.44 -11.51 -0.13
N PHE A 38 9.17 -10.21 -0.25
CA PHE A 38 8.26 -9.66 -1.25
C PHE A 38 8.88 -8.51 -2.03
N ILE A 39 8.63 -8.48 -3.34
CA ILE A 39 8.87 -7.31 -4.20
C ILE A 39 7.52 -6.68 -4.51
N LEU A 40 7.39 -5.39 -4.18
CA LEU A 40 6.21 -4.58 -4.42
C LEU A 40 6.45 -3.67 -5.62
N THR A 41 5.56 -3.71 -6.61
CA THR A 41 5.63 -2.88 -7.81
C THR A 41 4.28 -2.23 -8.11
N PRO A 42 4.17 -0.88 -8.06
CA PRO A 42 5.22 0.07 -7.68
C PRO A 42 5.54 -0.01 -6.16
N LYS A 43 6.64 0.62 -5.74
CA LYS A 43 7.04 0.69 -4.31
C LYS A 43 6.11 1.59 -3.48
N GLU A 44 5.43 2.52 -4.14
CA GLU A 44 4.53 3.50 -3.56
C GLU A 44 3.41 3.79 -4.55
N LEU A 45 2.19 3.99 -4.05
CA LEU A 45 1.07 4.56 -4.79
C LEU A 45 0.84 5.99 -4.31
N SER A 46 0.50 6.88 -5.24
CA SER A 46 0.29 8.30 -4.96
C SER A 46 -1.11 8.70 -5.39
N PHE A 47 -1.83 9.35 -4.49
CA PHE A 47 -3.20 9.80 -4.70
C PHE A 47 -3.31 11.30 -4.43
N ASP A 48 -4.06 12.02 -5.24
CA ASP A 48 -4.38 13.44 -5.09
C ASP A 48 -5.87 13.71 -5.37
N ASN A 49 -6.27 14.96 -5.43
CA ASN A 49 -7.66 15.35 -5.67
C ASN A 49 -8.20 14.90 -7.03
N ASP A 50 -7.34 14.63 -8.00
CA ASP A 50 -7.73 14.32 -9.38
C ASP A 50 -7.85 12.81 -9.60
N ASN A 51 -7.05 12.00 -8.89
CA ASN A 51 -6.96 10.55 -9.11
C ASN A 51 -7.33 9.67 -7.89
N PHE A 52 -7.77 10.23 -6.76
CA PHE A 52 -8.03 9.44 -5.53
C PHE A 52 -9.01 8.28 -5.74
N TYR A 53 -9.98 8.43 -6.64
CA TYR A 53 -11.01 7.43 -6.95
C TYR A 53 -10.56 6.42 -8.00
N GLU A 54 -9.42 6.66 -8.67
CA GLU A 54 -8.90 5.76 -9.68
C GLU A 54 -8.26 4.53 -9.03
N ARG A 55 -8.53 3.37 -9.63
CA ARG A 55 -7.95 2.11 -9.18
C ARG A 55 -6.52 2.00 -9.68
N GLN A 56 -5.57 2.05 -8.77
CA GLN A 56 -4.16 1.82 -9.06
C GLN A 56 -3.77 0.38 -8.74
N THR A 57 -2.93 -0.22 -9.58
CA THR A 57 -2.52 -1.62 -9.43
C THR A 57 -1.26 -1.72 -8.58
N LEU A 58 -1.29 -2.57 -7.55
CA LEU A 58 -0.12 -3.02 -6.82
C LEU A 58 0.16 -4.49 -7.17
N THR A 59 1.34 -4.77 -7.70
CA THR A 59 1.84 -6.12 -7.92
C THR A 59 2.70 -6.53 -6.73
N ILE A 60 2.42 -7.72 -6.18
CA ILE A 60 3.12 -8.28 -5.03
C ILE A 60 3.70 -9.62 -5.45
N ALA A 61 5.02 -9.68 -5.60
CA ALA A 61 5.74 -10.89 -5.99
C ALA A 61 6.45 -11.49 -4.77
N ARG A 62 6.19 -12.77 -4.47
CA ARG A 62 6.93 -13.49 -3.43
C ARG A 62 8.24 -14.03 -4.02
N VAL A 63 9.37 -13.59 -3.46
CA VAL A 63 10.72 -13.96 -3.93
C VAL A 63 11.48 -14.88 -2.98
N LYS A 64 10.96 -15.08 -1.76
CA LYS A 64 11.47 -16.07 -0.80
C LYS A 64 10.32 -16.83 -0.17
N ASP A 65 10.55 -18.10 0.14
CA ASP A 65 9.63 -18.90 0.92
C ASP A 65 9.54 -18.38 2.35
N GLY A 66 8.36 -18.52 2.93
CA GLY A 66 8.09 -18.07 4.30
C GLY A 66 6.65 -18.34 4.69
N PRO A 67 6.32 -18.17 5.97
CA PRO A 67 4.95 -18.33 6.44
C PRO A 67 4.03 -17.25 5.86
N GLN A 68 2.74 -17.38 6.18
CA GLN A 68 1.77 -16.32 5.95
C GLN A 68 2.29 -14.99 6.53
N THR A 69 2.23 -13.93 5.72
CA THR A 69 2.74 -12.61 6.09
C THR A 69 1.66 -11.55 5.94
N ASN A 70 1.59 -10.65 6.91
CA ASN A 70 0.77 -9.44 6.84
C ASN A 70 1.63 -8.29 6.29
N LEU A 71 1.23 -7.74 5.16
CA LEU A 71 1.74 -6.47 4.66
C LEU A 71 0.83 -5.35 5.19
N VAL A 72 1.38 -4.52 6.06
CA VAL A 72 0.66 -3.40 6.67
C VAL A 72 0.97 -2.14 5.86
N PRO A 73 -0.04 -1.37 5.43
CA PRO A 73 0.20 -0.14 4.71
C PRO A 73 0.88 0.91 5.61
N ILE A 74 1.49 1.90 4.97
CA ILE A 74 2.01 3.11 5.60
C ILE A 74 1.36 4.26 4.83
N PHE A 75 0.52 5.02 5.52
CA PHE A 75 -0.13 6.20 4.96
C PHE A 75 0.69 7.44 5.29
N ASN A 76 0.94 8.27 4.28
CA ASN A 76 1.67 9.53 4.44
C ASN A 76 0.93 10.67 3.74
N GLY A 77 0.64 11.74 4.48
CA GLY A 77 0.03 12.95 3.94
C GLY A 77 -1.48 12.84 3.70
N GLY A 78 -2.07 13.95 3.24
CA GLY A 78 -3.49 13.99 2.90
C GLY A 78 -4.46 13.87 4.09
N GLY A 79 -3.97 13.94 5.32
CA GLY A 79 -4.74 13.59 6.53
C GLY A 79 -4.90 12.08 6.74
N PHE A 80 -4.47 11.26 5.78
CA PHE A 80 -4.51 9.80 5.89
C PHE A 80 -3.43 9.25 6.83
N ASP A 81 -2.42 10.04 7.14
CA ASP A 81 -1.42 9.77 8.17
C ASP A 81 -2.02 9.61 9.59
N ALA A 82 -3.21 10.17 9.82
CA ALA A 82 -3.96 9.98 11.07
C ALA A 82 -4.85 8.71 11.08
N VAL A 83 -5.00 8.02 9.95
CA VAL A 83 -5.81 6.81 9.84
C VAL A 83 -4.99 5.60 10.32
N PRO A 84 -5.50 4.76 11.25
CA PRO A 84 -4.78 3.58 11.72
C PRO A 84 -4.50 2.58 10.60
N PRO A 85 -3.24 2.35 10.17
CA PRO A 85 -2.96 1.44 9.05
C PRO A 85 -3.17 -0.04 9.38
N GLN A 86 -3.18 -0.41 10.67
CA GLN A 86 -3.24 -1.80 11.12
C GLN A 86 -4.58 -2.48 10.81
N ILE A 87 -5.63 -1.72 10.50
CA ILE A 87 -6.95 -2.25 10.15
C ILE A 87 -7.09 -2.57 8.65
N TYR A 88 -6.07 -2.27 7.83
CA TYR A 88 -6.05 -2.52 6.39
C TYR A 88 -4.91 -3.45 5.94
N PRO A 89 -4.69 -4.62 6.58
CA PRO A 89 -3.61 -5.51 6.17
C PRO A 89 -3.92 -6.21 4.84
N ILE A 90 -2.88 -6.45 4.04
CA ILE A 90 -2.92 -7.47 2.98
C ILE A 90 -2.35 -8.75 3.58
N ILE A 91 -3.14 -9.82 3.55
CA ILE A 91 -2.72 -11.14 4.06
C ILE A 91 -2.26 -11.97 2.86
N ILE A 92 -0.99 -12.39 2.87
CA ILE A 92 -0.42 -13.24 1.83
C ILE A 92 0.00 -14.58 2.44
N ALA A 93 -0.62 -15.65 1.95
CA ALA A 93 -0.28 -17.03 2.30
C ALA A 93 0.94 -17.54 1.51
#